data_AF-A0A3S0DA07-F1
#
_entry.id   AF-A0A3S0DA07-F1
#
_cell.length_a   1.000
_cell.length_b   1.000
_cell.length_c   1.000
_cell.angle_alpha   90.00
_cell.angle_beta   90.00
_cell.angle_gamma   90.00
#
_symmetry.space_group_name_H-M   'P 1'
#
loop_
_entity.id
_entity.type
_entity.pdbx_description
1 polymer ?
#
loop_
_entity_poly.entity_id
_entity_poly.type
_entity_poly.pdbx_seq_one_letter_code
_entity_poly.pdbx_strand_id
1 'polypeptide(L)'
;MIKTKIYRAVESVLSKNLISKTSKISPRDGDTELIIQFLQFHTDINLSQHQVDVLRSVKFESITRARRKLQEVGKYPPSPEVAKRRRLKSYEIEQVAPNESAAGLQRRLQHNG
;
A
#
# COMPACT_ATOMS: atom_id res chain seq x y z
N MET A 1 2.15 -18.88 7.54
CA MET A 1 1.88 -17.44 7.32
C MET A 1 0.70 -17.04 8.20
N ILE A 2 0.86 -16.08 9.11
CA ILE A 2 -0.25 -15.63 9.98
C ILE A 2 -1.23 -14.82 9.12
N LYS A 3 -2.39 -15.40 8.80
CA LYS A 3 -3.46 -14.70 8.07
C LYS A 3 -4.07 -13.63 8.97
N THR A 4 -3.70 -12.37 8.76
CA THR A 4 -4.25 -11.22 9.50
C THR A 4 -5.73 -11.00 9.17
N LYS A 5 -6.46 -10.24 10.00
CA LYS A 5 -7.88 -9.90 9.73
C LYS A 5 -8.07 -9.26 8.35
N ILE A 6 -7.16 -8.35 7.97
CA ILE A 6 -7.15 -7.70 6.65
C ILE A 6 -6.88 -8.72 5.53
N TYR A 7 -6.01 -9.70 5.74
CA TYR A 7 -5.76 -10.74 4.74
C TYR A 7 -7.03 -11.53 4.43
N ARG A 8 -7.76 -11.98 5.47
CA ARG A 8 -9.02 -12.72 5.29
C ARG A 8 -10.10 -11.87 4.64
N ALA A 9 -10.13 -10.58 4.96
CA ALA A 9 -11.03 -9.61 4.37
C ALA A 9 -10.80 -9.43 2.86
N VAL A 10 -9.54 -9.24 2.46
CA VAL A 10 -9.14 -9.15 1.05
C VAL A 10 -9.41 -10.47 0.31
N GLU A 11 -9.09 -11.61 0.93
CA GLU A 11 -9.40 -12.94 0.40
C GLU A 11 -10.92 -13.11 0.19
N SER A 12 -11.76 -12.61 1.10
CA SER A 12 -13.21 -12.62 0.94
C SER A 12 -13.69 -11.73 -0.22
N VAL A 13 -13.08 -10.57 -0.45
CA VAL A 13 -13.45 -9.68 -1.57
C VAL A 13 -13.04 -10.30 -2.90
N LEU A 14 -11.82 -10.82 -2.98
CA LEU A 14 -11.28 -11.46 -4.19
C LEU A 14 -11.97 -12.78 -4.53
N SER A 15 -12.41 -13.55 -3.52
CA SER A 15 -13.15 -14.81 -3.74
C SER A 15 -14.59 -14.55 -4.20
N LYS A 16 -15.27 -13.57 -3.60
CA LYS A 16 -16.61 -13.15 -4.06
C LYS A 16 -16.58 -12.54 -5.45
N ASN A 17 -15.46 -11.91 -5.84
CA ASN A 17 -15.22 -11.34 -7.16
C ASN A 17 -16.41 -10.52 -7.69
N LEU A 18 -17.08 -9.80 -6.80
CA LEU A 18 -18.31 -9.10 -7.15
C LEU A 18 -17.95 -7.92 -8.02
N ILE A 19 -18.52 -7.92 -9.22
CA ILE A 19 -18.40 -6.80 -10.14
C ILE A 19 -18.99 -5.57 -9.44
N SER A 20 -18.21 -4.50 -9.36
CA SER A 20 -18.71 -3.25 -8.78
C SER A 20 -19.95 -2.80 -9.57
N LYS A 21 -21.08 -2.61 -8.88
CA LYS A 21 -22.33 -2.10 -9.49
C LYS A 21 -22.13 -0.77 -10.20
N THR A 22 -21.08 -0.05 -9.81
CA THR A 22 -20.74 1.32 -10.18
C THR A 22 -19.84 1.38 -11.42
N SER A 23 -18.85 0.50 -11.54
CA SER A 23 -17.87 0.53 -12.64
C SER A 23 -17.89 -0.64 -13.60
N LYS A 24 -18.57 -1.74 -13.25
CA LYS A 24 -18.49 -3.01 -13.98
C LYS A 24 -17.07 -3.63 -14.02
N ILE A 25 -16.14 -3.15 -13.20
CA ILE A 25 -14.76 -3.67 -13.11
C ILE A 25 -14.65 -4.66 -11.95
N SER A 26 -13.91 -5.75 -12.14
CA SER A 26 -13.66 -6.74 -11.09
C SER A 26 -12.57 -6.24 -10.14
N PRO A 27 -12.64 -6.60 -8.83
CA PRO A 27 -11.57 -6.27 -7.88
C PRO A 27 -10.22 -6.93 -8.23
N ARG A 28 -10.20 -7.90 -9.16
CA ARG A 28 -8.98 -8.56 -9.62
C ARG A 28 -8.24 -7.79 -10.71
N ASP A 29 -8.91 -6.84 -11.36
CA ASP A 29 -8.36 -6.13 -12.52
C ASP A 29 -7.50 -4.91 -12.11
N GLY A 30 -7.49 -4.54 -10.82
CA GLY A 30 -6.60 -3.50 -10.32
C GLY A 30 -6.71 -3.23 -8.81
N ASP A 31 -5.57 -2.88 -8.21
CA ASP A 31 -5.45 -2.57 -6.77
C ASP A 31 -6.43 -1.50 -6.31
N THR A 32 -6.71 -0.51 -7.16
CA THR A 32 -7.65 0.57 -6.87
C THR A 32 -9.07 0.05 -6.68
N GLU A 33 -9.53 -0.85 -7.55
CA GLU A 33 -10.88 -1.44 -7.43
C GLU A 33 -10.97 -2.40 -6.24
N LEU A 34 -9.89 -3.13 -5.96
CA LEU A 34 -9.79 -3.95 -4.76
C LEU A 34 -9.98 -3.10 -3.49
N ILE A 35 -9.34 -1.94 -3.41
CA ILE A 35 -9.47 -1.01 -2.27
C ILE A 35 -10.90 -0.46 -2.18
N ILE A 36 -11.49 -0.01 -3.28
CA ILE A 36 -12.86 0.53 -3.31
C ILE A 36 -13.86 -0.53 -2.82
N GLN A 37 -13.77 -1.75 -3.34
CA GLN A 37 -14.67 -2.84 -2.96
C GLN A 37 -14.43 -3.31 -1.53
N PHE A 38 -13.18 -3.31 -1.06
CA PHE A 38 -12.88 -3.55 0.35
C PHE A 38 -13.58 -2.54 1.25
N LEU A 39 -13.54 -1.24 0.90
CA LEU A 39 -14.21 -0.19 1.67
C LEU A 39 -15.74 -0.34 1.63
N GLN A 40 -16.30 -0.70 0.48
CA GLN A 40 -17.75 -0.88 0.33
C GLN A 40 -18.26 -2.11 1.09
N PHE A 41 -17.61 -3.26 0.94
CA PHE A 41 -18.13 -4.53 1.46
C PHE A 41 -17.69 -4.87 2.88
N HIS A 42 -16.55 -4.36 3.33
CA HIS A 42 -16.00 -4.75 4.63
C HIS A 42 -16.15 -3.65 5.69
N THR A 43 -16.16 -2.38 5.28
CA THR A 43 -16.37 -1.26 6.21
C THR A 43 -17.79 -0.70 6.17
N ASP A 44 -18.69 -1.29 5.36
CA ASP A 44 -20.07 -0.82 5.13
C ASP A 44 -20.14 0.69 4.79
N ILE A 45 -19.10 1.21 4.13
CA ILE A 45 -19.08 2.59 3.69
C ILE A 45 -19.81 2.68 2.35
N ASN A 46 -20.95 3.35 2.37
CA ASN A 46 -21.63 3.76 1.14
C ASN A 46 -20.90 4.95 0.51
N LEU A 47 -19.97 4.65 -0.40
CA LEU A 47 -19.30 5.65 -1.21
C LEU A 47 -20.21 6.15 -2.34
N SER A 48 -20.31 7.46 -2.51
CA SER A 48 -20.98 8.07 -3.68
C SER A 48 -20.14 7.93 -4.95
N GLN A 49 -20.75 8.08 -6.14
CA GLN A 49 -20.03 8.09 -7.43
C GLN A 49 -18.80 9.01 -7.38
N HIS A 50 -19.02 10.24 -6.93
CA HIS A 50 -17.98 11.26 -6.88
C HIS A 50 -16.80 10.83 -6.00
N GLN A 51 -17.08 10.18 -4.86
CA GLN A 51 -16.03 9.67 -3.98
C GLN A 51 -15.25 8.51 -4.62
N VAL A 52 -15.95 7.63 -5.33
CA VAL A 52 -15.33 6.55 -6.10
C VAL A 52 -14.42 7.10 -7.19
N ASP A 53 -14.86 8.12 -7.93
CA ASP A 53 -14.08 8.75 -8.99
C ASP A 53 -12.83 9.46 -8.44
N VAL A 54 -12.95 10.12 -7.29
CA VAL A 54 -11.81 10.69 -6.57
C VAL A 54 -10.83 9.58 -6.17
N LEU A 55 -11.30 8.48 -5.57
CA LEU A 55 -10.44 7.36 -5.19
C LEU A 55 -9.73 6.73 -6.40
N ARG A 56 -10.38 6.68 -7.56
CA ARG A 56 -9.76 6.23 -8.83
C ARG A 56 -8.67 7.13 -9.34
N SER A 57 -8.85 8.45 -9.20
CA SER A 57 -7.86 9.43 -9.62
C SER A 57 -6.58 9.39 -8.75
N VAL A 58 -6.67 8.80 -7.55
CA VAL A 58 -5.60 8.79 -6.57
C VAL A 58 -4.79 7.49 -6.64
N LYS A 59 -3.50 7.62 -6.92
CA LYS A 59 -2.53 6.53 -6.70
C LYS A 59 -2.06 6.57 -5.24
N PHE A 60 -2.58 5.68 -4.40
CA PHE A 60 -2.22 5.60 -2.97
C PHE A 60 -0.70 5.45 -2.75
N GLU A 61 -0.01 4.70 -3.61
CA GLU A 61 1.44 4.55 -3.55
C GLU A 61 2.15 5.91 -3.74
N SER A 62 1.66 6.77 -4.63
CA SER A 62 2.19 8.13 -4.81
C SER A 62 2.04 8.98 -3.55
N ILE A 63 0.90 8.88 -2.85
CA ILE A 63 0.70 9.57 -1.56
C ILE A 63 1.69 9.07 -0.52
N THR A 64 1.83 7.75 -0.38
CA THR A 64 2.75 7.20 0.63
C THR A 64 4.21 7.52 0.34
N ARG A 65 4.61 7.60 -0.94
CA ARG A 65 5.93 8.07 -1.37
C ARG A 65 6.14 9.55 -1.08
N ALA A 66 5.17 10.40 -1.41
CA ALA A 66 5.25 11.83 -1.10
C ALA A 66 5.43 12.07 0.40
N ARG A 67 4.67 11.36 1.25
CA ARG A 67 4.84 11.39 2.71
C ARG A 67 6.26 10.99 3.13
N ARG A 68 6.85 9.92 2.55
CA ARG A 68 8.22 9.50 2.87
C ARG A 68 9.24 10.57 2.51
N LYS A 69 9.13 11.16 1.31
CA LYS A 69 10.01 12.28 0.89
C LYS A 69 9.90 13.50 1.80
N LEU A 70 8.68 13.85 2.23
CA LEU A 70 8.48 14.93 3.21
C LEU A 70 9.18 14.62 4.53
N GLN A 71 9.11 13.37 4.99
CA GLN A 71 9.80 12.90 6.20
C GLN A 71 11.32 12.93 6.08
N GLU A 72 11.86 12.58 4.90
CA GLU A 72 13.30 12.62 4.63
C GLU A 72 13.87 14.03 4.72
N VAL A 73 13.09 15.06 4.32
CA VAL A 73 13.48 16.48 4.47
C VAL A 73 13.13 17.06 5.85
N GLY A 74 12.77 16.23 6.83
CA GLY A 74 12.50 16.64 8.21
C GLY A 74 11.08 17.16 8.47
N LYS A 75 10.19 17.17 7.46
CA LYS A 75 8.79 17.58 7.63
C LYS A 75 7.91 16.40 8.05
N TYR A 76 7.01 16.61 9.02
CA TYR A 76 6.05 15.61 9.50
C TYR A 76 6.70 14.28 9.93
N PRO A 77 7.63 14.31 10.91
CA PRO A 77 8.43 13.15 11.28
C PRO A 77 7.55 11.93 11.63
N PRO A 78 8.00 10.71 11.32
CA PRO A 78 7.28 9.50 11.68
C PRO A 78 7.19 9.38 13.21
N SER A 79 6.13 8.73 13.70
CA SER A 79 6.01 8.43 15.13
C SER A 79 7.20 7.60 15.63
N PRO A 80 7.57 7.69 16.93
CA PRO A 80 8.74 6.99 17.47
C PRO A 80 8.75 5.48 17.19
N GLU A 81 7.59 4.82 17.28
CA GLU A 81 7.47 3.39 16.98
C GLU A 81 7.72 3.03 15.51
N VAL A 82 7.30 3.90 14.59
CA VAL A 82 7.52 3.73 13.15
C VAL A 82 8.99 3.98 12.82
N ALA A 83 9.59 5.01 13.44
CA ALA A 83 11.02 5.28 13.31
C ALA A 83 11.87 4.10 13.82
N LYS A 84 11.53 3.55 14.99
CA LYS A 84 12.20 2.37 15.57
C LYS A 84 12.11 1.15 14.64
N ARG A 85 10.92 0.84 14.12
CA ARG A 85 10.72 -0.27 13.17
C ARG A 85 11.50 -0.08 11.86
N ARG A 86 11.57 1.15 11.34
CA ARG A 86 12.35 1.44 10.13
C ARG A 86 13.85 1.23 10.36
N ARG A 87 14.39 1.70 11.49
CA ARG A 87 15.79 1.48 11.87
C ARG A 87 16.13 -0.01 11.97
N LEU A 88 15.30 -0.80 12.65
CA LEU A 88 15.50 -2.25 12.77
C LEU A 88 15.56 -2.94 11.41
N LYS A 89 14.62 -2.61 10.49
CA LYS A 89 14.65 -3.14 9.12
C LYS A 89 15.90 -2.74 8.33
N SER A 90 16.39 -1.51 8.51
CA SER A 90 17.64 -1.07 7.86
C SER A 90 18.83 -1.90 8.33
N TYR A 91 18.94 -2.16 9.64
CA TYR A 91 20.00 -3.02 10.19
C TYR A 91 19.92 -4.47 9.70
N GLU A 92 18.72 -5.05 9.61
CA GLU A 92 18.54 -6.41 9.06
C GLU A 92 19.02 -6.51 7.60
N ILE A 93 18.75 -5.48 6.78
CA ILE A 93 19.20 -5.43 5.38
C ILE A 93 20.74 -5.32 5.30
N GLU A 94 21.34 -4.47 6.13
CA GLU A 94 22.80 -4.31 6.20
C GLU A 94 23.52 -5.59 6.65
N GLN A 95 22.91 -6.40 7.52
CA GLN A 95 23.48 -7.68 7.96
C GLN A 95 23.45 -8.76 6.87
N VAL A 96 22.47 -8.72 5.97
CA VAL A 96 22.33 -9.70 4.87
C VAL A 96 23.21 -9.33 3.66
N ALA A 97 23.52 -8.04 3.48
CA ALA A 97 24.36 -7.55 2.39
C ALA A 97 25.35 -6.46 2.90
N PRO A 98 26.41 -6.86 3.62
CA PRO A 98 27.29 -5.91 4.34
C PRO A 98 28.07 -4.94 3.43
N ASN A 99 28.18 -5.23 2.14
CA ASN A 99 28.86 -4.36 1.17
C ASN A 99 27.92 -3.45 0.36
N GLU A 100 26.60 -3.50 0.61
CA GLU A 100 25.64 -2.65 -0.09
C GLU A 100 24.76 -1.89 0.92
N SER A 101 24.90 -0.57 0.95
CA SER A 101 23.92 0.27 1.65
C SER A 101 22.52 0.03 1.05
N ALA A 102 21.47 0.16 1.87
CA ALA A 102 20.08 0.02 1.41
C ALA A 102 19.75 0.90 0.18
N ALA A 103 20.43 2.04 0.04
CA ALA A 103 20.31 2.94 -1.12
C ALA A 103 21.01 2.41 -2.40
N GLY A 104 22.04 1.58 -2.26
CA GLY A 104 22.74 0.91 -3.36
C GLY A 104 21.93 -0.24 -3.94
N LEU A 105 21.37 -1.09 -3.07
CA LEU A 105 20.46 -2.18 -3.44
C LEU A 105 19.23 -1.66 -4.21
N GLN A 106 18.64 -0.57 -3.73
CA GLN A 106 17.46 0.02 -4.36
C GLN A 106 17.74 0.60 -5.76
N ARG A 107 18.97 1.06 -6.02
CA ARG A 107 19.40 1.51 -7.36
C ARG A 107 19.59 0.34 -8.32
N ARG A 108 20.20 -0.77 -7.88
CA ARG A 108 20.37 -1.98 -8.71
C ARG A 108 19.04 -2.61 -9.10
N LEU A 109 18.09 -2.67 -8.17
CA LEU A 109 16.75 -3.22 -8.43
C LEU A 109 15.94 -2.36 -9.42
N GLN A 110 16.18 -1.05 -9.48
CA GLN A 110 15.55 -0.17 -10.48
C GLN A 110 16.22 -0.22 -11.85
N HIS A 111 17.45 -0.72 -11.95
CA HIS A 111 18.22 -0.78 -13.18
C HIS A 111 18.12 -2.14 -13.91
N ASN A 112 17.64 -3.17 -13.21
CA ASN A 112 17.50 -4.56 -13.71
C ASN A 112 16.05 -5.00 -13.92
N GLY A 113 15.09 -4.06 -13.94
CA GLY A 113 13.68 -4.30 -14.33
C GLY A 113 13.31 -3.41 -15.50
#